data_AF-A0A091SG06-F1
#
_entry.id   AF-A0A091SG06-F1
#
_cell.length_a   1.000
_cell.length_b   1.000
_cell.length_c   1.000
_cell.angle_alpha   90.00
_cell.angle_beta   90.00
_cell.angle_gamma   90.00
#
_symmetry.space_group_name_H-M   'P 1'
#
loop_
_entity.id
_entity.type
_entity.pdbx_description
1 polymer ?
#
loop_
_entity_poly.entity_id
_entity_poly.type
_entity_poly.pdbx_seq_one_letter_code
_entity_poly.pdbx_strand_id
1 'polypeptide(L)'
;LPVIDKIRLIAQQIYGASDIELLPEAQEKVALYTKQGFGNLPICMAKTHLSLSHDPEQKGAPTGFVLPIRDIRASVGAGFLYPLVGTVCD
;
A
#
# COMPACT_ATOMS: atom_id res chain seq x y z
N LEU A 1 7.94 -11.35 8.08
CA LEU A 1 7.05 -10.18 8.28
C LEU A 1 5.73 -10.44 7.56
N PRO A 2 4.58 -10.25 8.22
CA PRO A 2 3.27 -10.26 7.57
C PRO A 2 3.20 -9.27 6.41
N VAL A 3 2.35 -9.56 5.43
CA VAL A 3 2.15 -8.68 4.25
C VAL A 3 1.80 -7.25 4.67
N ILE A 4 0.95 -7.12 5.68
CA ILE A 4 0.50 -5.84 6.23
C ILE A 4 1.66 -5.02 6.79
N ASP A 5 2.51 -5.63 7.63
CA ASP A 5 3.66 -4.93 8.22
C ASP A 5 4.68 -4.51 7.17
N LYS A 6 4.89 -5.32 6.12
CA LYS A 6 5.73 -4.92 4.99
C LYS A 6 5.19 -3.65 4.31
N ILE A 7 3.88 -3.59 4.06
CA ILE A 7 3.24 -2.42 3.45
C ILE A 7 3.35 -1.20 4.37
N ARG A 8 3.08 -1.38 5.68
CA ARG A 8 3.18 -0.32 6.69
C ARG A 8 4.58 0.27 6.77
N LEU A 9 5.60 -0.58 6.79
CA LEU A 9 6.99 -0.16 6.87
C LEU A 9 7.40 0.64 5.64
N ILE A 10 6.96 0.22 4.44
CA ILE A 10 7.19 0.99 3.21
C ILE A 10 6.41 2.32 3.26
N ALA A 11 5.16 2.32 3.72
CA ALA A 11 4.35 3.54 3.91
C ALA A 11 5.04 4.57 4.82
N GLN A 12 5.57 4.11 5.95
CA GLN A 12 6.24 4.97 6.93
C GLN A 12 7.62 5.44 6.44
N GLN A 13 8.46 4.52 5.94
CA GLN A 13 9.85 4.81 5.58
C GLN A 13 10.00 5.54 4.25
N ILE A 14 9.19 5.20 3.24
CA ILE A 14 9.30 5.77 1.90
C ILE A 14 8.36 6.95 1.70
N TYR A 15 7.15 6.87 2.23
CA TYR A 15 6.11 7.88 1.98
C TYR A 15 5.88 8.84 3.14
N GLY A 16 6.42 8.59 4.34
CA GLY A 16 6.20 9.43 5.52
C GLY A 16 4.75 9.37 6.05
N ALA A 17 4.01 8.32 5.71
CA ALA A 17 2.69 8.07 6.26
C ALA A 17 2.80 7.70 7.75
N SER A 18 1.84 8.11 8.58
CA SER A 18 1.75 7.67 9.99
C SER A 18 1.42 6.18 10.08
N ASP A 19 0.43 5.75 9.30
CA ASP A 19 -0.04 4.37 9.26
C ASP A 19 -0.68 4.05 7.90
N ILE A 20 -1.12 2.81 7.73
CA ILE A 20 -1.88 2.34 6.59
C ILE A 20 -3.30 1.99 7.02
N GLU A 21 -4.28 2.30 6.20
CA GLU A 21 -5.65 1.84 6.37
C GLU A 21 -5.92 0.77 5.32
N LEU A 22 -6.27 -0.44 5.76
CA LEU A 22 -6.65 -1.52 4.85
C LEU A 22 -8.17 -1.50 4.68
N LEU A 23 -8.63 -1.27 3.45
CA LEU A 23 -10.04 -1.45 3.13
C LEU A 23 -10.41 -2.94 3.23
N PRO A 24 -11.71 -3.26 3.49
CA PRO A 24 -12.17 -4.64 3.66
C PRO A 24 -11.75 -5.56 2.49
N GLU A 25 -11.84 -5.07 1.25
CA GLU A 25 -11.40 -5.82 0.06
C GLU A 25 -9.91 -6.20 0.13
N ALA A 26 -9.05 -5.30 0.59
CA ALA A 26 -7.63 -5.56 0.76
C ALA A 26 -7.36 -6.56 1.90
N GLN A 27 -8.10 -6.47 3.01
CA GLN A 27 -7.99 -7.40 4.13
C GLN A 27 -8.32 -8.84 3.70
N GLU A 28 -9.42 -9.02 2.96
CA GLU A 28 -9.82 -10.33 2.44
C GLU A 28 -8.76 -10.93 1.52
N LYS A 29 -8.18 -10.12 0.63
CA LYS A 29 -7.13 -10.60 -0.28
C LYS A 29 -5.82 -10.92 0.44
N VAL A 30 -5.43 -10.15 1.46
CA VAL A 30 -4.26 -10.49 2.29
C VAL A 30 -4.46 -11.83 2.97
N ALA A 31 -5.64 -12.07 3.54
CA ALA A 31 -5.95 -13.34 4.16
C ALA A 31 -5.90 -14.49 3.12
N LEU A 32 -6.43 -14.26 1.92
CA LEU A 32 -6.37 -15.22 0.81
C LEU A 32 -4.92 -15.54 0.41
N TYR A 33 -4.09 -14.52 0.16
CA TYR A 33 -2.69 -14.70 -0.22
C TYR A 33 -1.85 -15.34 0.89
N THR A 34 -2.17 -15.05 2.15
CA THR A 34 -1.54 -15.71 3.29
C THR A 34 -1.91 -17.19 3.32
N LYS A 35 -3.18 -17.55 3.12
CA LYS A 35 -3.65 -18.95 3.02
C LYS A 35 -3.05 -19.70 1.83
N GLN A 36 -2.83 -19.03 0.72
CA GLN A 36 -2.22 -19.61 -0.49
C GLN A 36 -0.69 -19.76 -0.40
N GLY A 37 -0.06 -19.30 0.68
CA GLY A 37 1.41 -19.34 0.85
C GLY A 37 2.15 -18.20 0.15
N PHE A 38 1.43 -17.25 -0.47
CA PHE A 38 2.00 -16.07 -1.12
C PHE A 38 2.39 -14.95 -0.14
N GLY A 39 2.10 -15.09 1.16
CA GLY A 39 2.45 -14.08 2.17
C GLY A 39 3.96 -13.80 2.30
N ASN A 40 4.80 -14.73 1.85
CA ASN A 40 6.25 -14.57 1.85
C ASN A 40 6.80 -13.79 0.65
N LEU A 41 5.99 -13.55 -0.39
CA LEU A 41 6.45 -12.83 -1.58
C LEU A 41 6.89 -11.39 -1.23
N PRO A 42 7.85 -10.85 -2.01
CA PRO A 42 8.20 -9.43 -1.94
C PRO A 42 6.99 -8.56 -2.31
N ILE A 43 6.96 -7.36 -1.73
CA ILE A 43 5.92 -6.37 -2.02
C ILE A 43 6.50 -5.25 -2.86
N CYS A 44 5.84 -4.96 -3.98
CA CYS A 44 6.15 -3.84 -4.85
C CYS A 44 4.99 -2.83 -4.78
N MET A 45 5.22 -1.65 -4.21
CA MET A 45 4.17 -0.62 -4.13
C MET A 45 3.88 -0.07 -5.53
N ALA A 46 2.66 -0.28 -6.03
CA ALA A 46 2.21 0.32 -7.28
C ALA A 46 1.58 1.68 -6.98
N LYS A 47 2.41 2.74 -6.91
CA LYS A 47 1.94 4.12 -6.72
C LYS A 47 2.64 5.07 -7.70
N THR A 48 1.84 5.94 -8.31
CA THR A 48 2.32 7.08 -9.10
C THR A 48 2.96 8.11 -8.17
N HIS A 49 4.19 8.52 -8.47
CA HIS A 49 4.94 9.55 -7.73
C HIS A 49 4.19 10.89 -7.60
N LEU A 50 3.11 11.11 -8.35
CA LEU A 50 2.34 12.36 -8.42
C LEU A 50 1.16 12.48 -7.44
N SER A 51 0.73 11.41 -6.77
CA SER A 51 -0.52 11.46 -5.97
C SER A 51 -0.30 11.85 -4.50
N LEU A 52 0.67 12.74 -4.23
CA LEU A 52 0.94 13.29 -2.89
C LEU A 52 0.44 14.73 -2.72
N SER A 53 -0.03 15.39 -3.78
CA SER A 53 -0.90 16.57 -3.75
C SER A 53 -1.16 16.98 -5.20
N HIS A 54 -2.43 17.13 -5.59
CA HIS A 54 -2.76 17.89 -6.80
C HIS A 54 -2.79 19.41 -6.52
N ASP A 55 -2.45 19.84 -5.31
CA ASP A 55 -2.19 21.23 -4.96
C ASP A 55 -0.74 21.61 -5.31
N PRO A 56 -0.51 22.41 -6.36
CA PRO A 56 0.81 22.96 -6.68
C PRO A 56 1.36 23.89 -5.58
N GLU A 57 0.56 24.22 -4.56
CA GLU A 57 0.91 25.08 -3.43
C GLU A 57 1.44 24.31 -2.21
N GLN A 58 1.15 23.00 -2.07
CA GLN A 58 1.69 22.18 -0.98
C GLN A 58 3.07 21.62 -1.34
N LYS A 59 4.06 22.51 -1.41
CA LYS A 59 5.48 22.17 -1.49
C LYS A 59 5.98 21.65 -0.13
N GLY A 60 5.73 20.38 0.12
CA GLY A 60 6.27 19.64 1.25
C GLY A 60 5.62 18.29 1.27
N ALA A 61 6.40 17.21 1.31
CA ALA A 61 5.85 15.87 1.45
C ALA A 61 4.93 15.87 2.69
N PRO A 62 3.59 15.77 2.55
CA PRO A 62 2.72 15.73 3.70
C PRO A 62 3.18 14.56 4.56
N THR A 63 3.51 14.83 5.81
CA THR A 63 3.92 13.79 6.77
C THR A 63 2.76 13.53 7.70
N GLY A 64 2.59 12.28 8.09
CA GLY A 64 1.60 11.89 9.09
C GLY A 64 0.18 11.61 8.59
N PHE A 65 0.00 11.47 7.27
CA PHE A 65 -1.26 11.00 6.69
C PHE A 65 -1.40 9.47 6.83
N VAL A 66 -2.64 8.97 6.80
CA VAL A 66 -2.91 7.52 6.76
C VAL A 66 -3.06 7.12 5.29
N LEU A 67 -2.33 6.10 4.84
CA LEU A 67 -2.34 5.65 3.46
C LEU A 67 -3.45 4.60 3.24
N PRO A 68 -4.52 4.90 2.49
CA PRO A 68 -5.59 3.95 2.23
C PRO A 68 -5.17 2.93 1.17
N ILE A 69 -5.17 1.66 1.55
CA ILE A 69 -4.93 0.50 0.69
C ILE A 69 -6.27 -0.05 0.26
N ARG A 70 -6.65 0.26 -0.98
CA ARG A 70 -7.94 -0.14 -1.54
C ARG A 70 -7.97 -1.63 -1.88
N ASP A 71 -6.89 -2.11 -2.49
CA ASP A 71 -6.84 -3.48 -3.01
C ASP A 71 -5.41 -4.02 -3.00
N ILE A 72 -5.22 -5.34 -3.04
CA ILE A 72 -3.91 -5.98 -3.13
C ILE A 72 -3.95 -7.02 -4.23
N ARG A 73 -2.97 -6.99 -5.13
CA ARG A 73 -2.88 -7.94 -6.24
C ARG A 73 -1.59 -8.75 -6.16
N ALA A 74 -1.70 -10.03 -6.51
CA ALA A 74 -0.56 -10.93 -6.63
C ALA A 74 -0.19 -11.12 -8.10
N SER A 75 1.04 -10.78 -8.45
CA SER A 75 1.64 -11.18 -9.73
C SER A 75 2.32 -12.53 -9.53
N VAL A 76 1.55 -13.61 -9.65
CA VAL A 76 2.07 -14.99 -9.47
C VAL A 76 3.12 -15.33 -10.53
N GLY A 77 2.98 -14.81 -11.75
CA GLY A 77 3.95 -15.01 -12.82
C GLY A 77 5.30 -14.32 -12.59
N ALA A 78 5.32 -13.22 -11.83
CA ALA A 78 6.54 -12.46 -11.54
C ALA A 78 7.01 -12.58 -10.07
N GLY A 79 6.26 -13.28 -9.23
CA GLY A 79 6.62 -13.57 -7.85
C GLY A 79 6.55 -12.37 -6.90
N PHE A 80 5.62 -11.43 -7.07
CA PHE A 80 5.47 -10.29 -6.16
C PHE A 80 4.00 -9.92 -5.89
N LEU A 81 3.75 -9.34 -4.72
CA LEU A 81 2.47 -8.71 -4.37
C LEU A 81 2.58 -7.20 -4.58
N TYR A 82 1.51 -6.55 -5.02
CA TYR A 82 1.48 -5.11 -5.14
C TYR A 82 0.16 -4.54 -4.60
N PRO A 83 0.20 -3.74 -3.52
CA PRO A 83 -0.97 -3.03 -3.04
C PRO A 83 -1.29 -1.87 -3.99
N LEU A 84 -2.58 -1.69 -4.20
CA LEU A 84 -3.19 -0.58 -4.90
C LEU A 84 -3.60 0.45 -3.85
N VAL A 85 -2.89 1.57 -3.86
CA VAL A 85 -3.24 2.74 -3.06
C VAL A 85 -4.49 3.37 -3.67
N GLY A 86 -5.52 3.57 -2.85
CA GLY A 86 -6.68 4.34 -3.26
C GLY A 86 -6.37 5.83 -3.23
N THR A 87 -6.95 6.59 -4.16
CA THR A 87 -7.15 8.02 -3.90
C THR A 87 -8.36 8.10 -2.97
N VAL A 88 -8.18 8.59 -1.74
CA VAL A 88 -9.29 9.26 -1.05
C VAL A 88 -9.47 10.55 -1.83
N CYS A 89 -10.38 10.52 -2.79
CA CYS A 89 -11.01 11.75 -3.24
C CYS A 89 -11.94 12.14 -2.11
N ASP A 90 -11.55 13.18 -1.36
CA ASP A 90 -12.53 14.02 -0.68
C ASP A 90 -13.37 14.75 -1.75
#